data_AF-A0A959CPP2-F1
#
_entry.id   AF-A0A959CPP2-F1
#
_cell.length_a   1.000
_cell.length_b   1.000
_cell.length_c   1.000
_cell.angle_alpha   90.00
_cell.angle_beta   90.00
_cell.angle_gamma   90.00
#
_symmetry.space_group_name_H-M   'P 1'
#
loop_
_entity.id
_entity.type
_entity.pdbx_description
1 polymer ?
#
loop_
_entity_poly.entity_id
_entity_poly.type
_entity_poly.pdbx_seq_one_letter_code
_entity_poly.pdbx_strand_id
1 'polypeptide(L)' 'MSKILLFQLLLTCLASQSCTAQTPDESYTDDVCSYASNEVAINWNAPFVYLAFAMDILRGE' A
#
# COMPACT_ATOMS: atom_id res chain seq x y z
N MET A 1 11.85 -0.06 13.64
CA MET A 1 12.85 -1.11 13.32
C MET A 1 12.29 -2.25 12.46
N SER A 2 11.09 -2.15 11.87
CA SER A 2 10.53 -3.21 11.01
C SER A 2 10.57 -2.87 9.51
N LYS A 3 11.61 -2.16 9.06
CA LYS A 3 11.90 -2.03 7.61
C LYS A 3 12.82 -3.16 7.11
N ILE A 4 13.13 -4.12 7.97
CA ILE A 4 13.94 -5.30 7.67
C ILE A 4 13.14 -6.40 6.93
N LEU A 5 11.81 -6.29 6.88
CA LEU A 5 10.95 -7.27 6.19
C LEU A 5 10.80 -7.04 4.68
N LEU A 6 11.53 -6.08 4.08
CA LEU A 6 11.54 -5.92 2.62
C LEU A 6 12.19 -7.11 1.89
N PHE A 7 12.87 -8.02 2.60
CA PHE A 7 13.51 -9.21 2.02
C PHE A 7 12.65 -10.48 2.05
N GLN A 8 11.52 -10.48 2.77
CA GLN A 8 10.57 -11.62 2.79
C GLN A 8 9.47 -11.51 1.73
N LEU A 9 9.31 -10.33 1.10
CA LEU A 9 8.25 -10.06 0.12
C LEU A 9 8.51 -10.71 -1.26
N LEU A 10 9.74 -11.13 -1.56
CA LEU A 10 10.03 -11.82 -2.83
C LEU A 10 9.57 -13.29 -2.81
N LEU A 11 9.40 -13.91 -1.63
CA LEU A 11 9.26 -15.36 -1.50
C LEU A 11 7.81 -15.85 -1.45
N THR A 12 6.85 -15.02 -0.99
CA THR A 12 5.43 -15.42 -0.88
C THR A 12 4.61 -15.11 -2.13
N CYS A 13 4.95 -14.07 -2.88
CA CYS A 13 4.26 -13.72 -4.13
C CYS A 13 4.59 -14.69 -5.29
N LEU A 14 5.69 -15.45 -5.20
CA LEU A 14 6.00 -16.57 -6.11
C LEU A 14 5.18 -17.83 -5.83
N ALA A 15 4.49 -17.95 -4.68
CA ALA A 15 3.77 -19.14 -4.27
C ALA A 15 2.26 -19.10 -4.60
N SER A 16 1.69 -17.93 -4.85
CA SER A 16 0.29 -17.76 -5.26
C SER A 16 0.25 -17.04 -6.61
N GLN A 17 -0.20 -17.78 -7.65
CA GLN A 17 -0.30 -17.40 -9.09
C GLN A 17 -1.17 -16.15 -9.39
N SER A 18 -1.38 -15.24 -8.45
CA SER A 18 -2.28 -14.08 -8.55
C SER A 18 -1.59 -12.71 -8.57
N CYS A 19 -0.27 -12.64 -8.32
CA CYS A 19 0.46 -11.37 -8.32
C CYS A 19 0.77 -10.79 -9.73
N THR A 20 0.51 -11.52 -10.81
CA THR A 20 0.84 -11.07 -12.17
C THR A 20 -0.37 -10.42 -12.83
N ALA A 21 -0.82 -9.28 -12.29
CA ALA A 21 -1.70 -8.41 -13.06
C ALA A 21 -0.96 -8.02 -14.35
N GLN A 22 -1.61 -8.17 -15.50
CA GLN A 22 -1.00 -7.87 -16.80
C GLN A 22 -0.89 -6.36 -17.03
N THR A 23 -1.67 -5.59 -16.29
CA THR A 23 -1.67 -4.13 -16.28
C THR A 23 -1.36 -3.63 -14.85
N PRO A 24 -0.54 -2.59 -14.68
CA PRO A 24 -0.20 -2.06 -13.35
C PRO A 24 -1.39 -1.52 -12.57
N ASP A 25 -2.43 -1.05 -13.25
CA ASP A 25 -3.64 -0.51 -12.62
C ASP A 25 -4.48 -1.59 -11.93
N GLU A 26 -4.39 -2.84 -12.42
CA GLU A 26 -5.15 -3.98 -11.90
C GLU A 26 -4.38 -4.76 -10.82
N SER A 27 -3.20 -4.28 -10.38
CA SER A 27 -2.35 -5.01 -9.42
C SER A 27 -2.74 -4.80 -7.96
N TYR A 28 -4.03 -4.93 -7.63
CA TYR A 28 -4.56 -4.85 -6.27
C TYR A 28 -5.52 -6.02 -5.98
N THR A 29 -5.36 -6.64 -4.80
CA THR A 29 -6.30 -7.64 -4.28
C THR A 29 -6.46 -7.47 -2.78
N ASP A 30 -7.69 -7.58 -2.30
CA ASP A 30 -8.02 -7.50 -0.87
C ASP A 30 -7.92 -8.88 -0.22
N ASP A 31 -6.67 -9.34 -0.06
CA ASP A 31 -6.32 -10.58 0.62
C ASP A 31 -5.38 -10.26 1.79
N VAL A 32 -5.51 -10.98 2.90
CA VAL A 32 -4.65 -10.87 4.08
C VAL A 32 -3.18 -11.14 3.73
N CYS A 33 -2.92 -12.01 2.74
CA CYS A 33 -1.59 -12.33 2.27
C CYS A 33 -1.03 -11.29 1.27
N SER A 34 -1.79 -10.26 0.91
CA SER A 34 -1.41 -9.26 -0.09
C SER A 34 -0.58 -8.11 0.50
N TYR A 35 0.54 -8.43 1.16
CA TYR A 35 1.39 -7.44 1.82
C TYR A 35 2.02 -6.41 0.87
N ALA A 36 2.19 -6.76 -0.42
CA ALA A 36 2.79 -5.86 -1.40
C ALA A 36 1.86 -4.74 -1.85
N SER A 37 0.54 -4.95 -1.86
CA SER A 37 -0.45 -3.96 -2.33
C SER A 37 -1.50 -3.56 -1.31
N ASN A 38 -1.63 -4.29 -0.18
CA ASN A 38 -2.67 -4.11 0.83
C ASN A 38 -2.15 -4.15 2.29
N GLU A 39 -0.89 -3.76 2.53
CA GLU A 39 -0.39 -3.49 3.89
C GLU A 39 -0.65 -2.02 4.28
N VAL A 40 -0.53 -1.63 5.55
CA VAL A 40 -0.65 -0.22 5.97
C VAL A 40 0.68 0.26 6.54
N ALA A 41 1.14 1.43 6.08
CA ALA A 41 2.34 2.07 6.59
C ALA A 41 2.08 3.51 7.06
N ILE A 42 2.72 3.91 8.19
CA ILE A 42 2.55 5.24 8.79
C ILE A 42 2.87 6.39 7.84
N ASN A 43 3.84 6.18 6.93
CA ASN A 43 4.24 7.17 5.94
C ASN A 43 3.28 7.29 4.75
N TRP A 44 2.26 6.43 4.63
CA TRP A 44 1.16 6.59 3.67
C TRP A 44 0.03 7.43 4.25
N ASN A 45 -0.26 7.25 5.55
CA ASN A 45 -1.25 8.05 6.26
C ASN A 45 -0.80 9.50 6.46
N ALA A 46 0.48 9.72 6.78
CA ALA A 46 1.03 11.05 7.00
C ALA A 46 0.77 12.05 5.83
N PRO A 47 1.08 11.74 4.56
CA PRO A 47 0.79 12.63 3.44
C PRO A 47 -0.72 12.76 3.17
N PHE A 48 -1.52 11.73 3.40
CA PHE A 48 -2.97 11.81 3.24
C PHE A 48 -3.61 12.78 4.24
N VAL A 49 -3.20 12.72 5.51
CA VAL A 49 -3.65 13.66 6.55
C VAL A 49 -3.23 15.09 6.21
N TYR A 50 -2.00 15.28 5.72
CA TYR A 50 -1.53 16.60 5.28
C TYR A 50 -2.37 17.17 4.14
N LEU A 51 -2.69 16.37 3.13
CA LEU A 51 -3.55 16.76 2.01
C LEU A 51 -4.98 17.06 2.47
N ALA A 52 -5.58 16.17 3.27
CA ALA A 52 -6.94 16.34 3.76
C ALA A 52 -7.09 17.65 4.56
N PHE A 53 -6.13 17.95 5.42
CA PHE A 53 -6.10 19.19 6.18
C PHE A 53 -5.89 20.43 5.30
N ALA A 54 -5.02 20.34 4.29
CA ALA A 54 -4.87 21.42 3.31
C ALA A 54 -6.18 21.69 2.56
N MET A 55 -6.91 20.64 2.18
CA MET A 55 -8.22 20.78 1.54
C MET A 55 -9.26 21.38 2.48
N ASP A 56 -9.25 21.01 3.76
CA ASP A 56 -10.14 21.57 4.79
C ASP A 56 -9.94 23.10 4.92
N ILE A 57 -8.69 23.53 5.03
CA ILE A 57 -8.32 24.95 5.06
C ILE A 57 -8.76 25.67 3.77
N LEU A 58 -8.57 25.06 2.60
CA LEU A 58 -8.97 25.66 1.32
C LEU A 58 -10.50 25.76 1.18
N ARG A 59 -11.26 24.90 1.86
CA ARG A 59 -12.72 24.96 1.92
C ARG A 59 -13.23 26.04 2.88
N GLY A 60 -12.37 26.60 3.73
CA GLY A 60 -12.71 27.67 4.67
C GLY A 60 -13.38 27.17 5.95
N GLU A 61 -13.10 25.92 6.34
CA GLU A 61 -13.46 25.35 7.65
C GLU A 61 -12.37 25.65 8.70
#